data_AF-A0A933BU30-F1
#
_entry.id   AF-A0A933BU30-F1
#
_cell.length_a   1.000
_cell.length_b   1.000
_cell.length_c   1.000
_cell.angle_alpha   90.00
_cell.angle_beta   90.00
_cell.angle_gamma   90.00
#
_symmetry.space_group_name_H-M   'P 1'
#
loop_
_entity.id
_entity.type
_entity.pdbx_description
1 polymer ?
#
loop_
_entity_poly.entity_id
_entity_poly.type
_entity_poly.pdbx_seq_one_letter_code
_entity_poly.pdbx_strand_id
1 'polypeptide(L)' 'MNKKFNENLIKAMQSAKEAVQVCRQAMIDANDDSCRAMYSAIMKDCERHIQMLEGEIELHKDQKKWDG' A
#
# COMPACT_ATOMS: atom_id res chain seq x y z
N MET A 1 9.10 19.77 3.82
CA MET A 1 9.38 18.36 3.44
C MET A 1 9.65 18.42 1.96
N ASN A 2 10.67 17.78 1.39
CA ASN A 2 10.89 17.92 -0.06
C ASN A 2 9.72 17.29 -0.82
N LYS A 3 9.12 18.00 -1.78
CA LYS A 3 8.11 17.49 -2.74
C LYS A 3 8.37 16.05 -3.21
N LYS A 4 9.63 15.70 -3.48
CA LYS A 4 10.04 14.34 -3.89
C LYS A 4 9.70 13.26 -2.85
N PHE A 5 9.78 13.58 -1.57
CA PHE A 5 9.37 12.68 -0.49
C PHE A 5 7.86 12.43 -0.52
N ASN A 6 7.05 13.48 -0.66
CA ASN A 6 5.59 13.35 -0.75
C ASN A 6 5.17 12.56 -2.00
N GLU A 7 5.85 12.78 -3.14
CA GLU A 7 5.67 11.97 -4.34
C GLU A 7 5.99 10.49 -4.10
N ASN A 8 7.03 10.19 -3.30
CA ASN A 8 7.38 8.82 -2.96
C ASN A 8 6.32 8.16 -2.05
N LEU A 9 5.69 8.91 -1.12
CA LEU A 9 4.57 8.39 -0.32
C LEU A 9 3.40 7.95 -1.22
N ILE A 10 3.04 8.80 -2.21
CA ILE A 10 1.98 8.47 -3.16
C ILE A 10 2.34 7.23 -3.98
N LYS A 11 3.58 7.16 -4.50
CA LYS A 11 4.05 6.01 -5.29
C LYS A 11 4.03 4.73 -4.46
N ALA A 12 4.52 4.77 -3.22
CA ALA A 12 4.50 3.61 -2.33
C ALA A 12 3.08 3.12 -2.05
N MET A 13 2.14 4.05 -1.81
CA MET A 13 0.74 3.71 -1.58
C MET A 13 0.11 3.08 -2.82
N GLN A 14 0.38 3.63 -4.00
CA GLN A 14 -0.12 3.10 -5.27
C GLN A 14 0.43 1.69 -5.54
N SER A 15 1.72 1.46 -5.34
CA SER A 15 2.32 0.13 -5.47
C SER A 15 1.76 -0.88 -4.46
N ALA A 16 1.46 -0.46 -3.24
CA ALA A 16 0.79 -1.32 -2.27
C ALA A 16 -0.65 -1.67 -2.69
N LYS A 17 -1.40 -0.72 -3.26
CA LYS A 17 -2.75 -0.94 -3.81
C LYS A 17 -2.72 -1.92 -5.00
N GLU A 18 -1.75 -1.77 -5.88
CA GLU A 18 -1.52 -2.70 -7.01
C GLU A 18 -1.16 -4.11 -6.51
N ALA A 19 -0.29 -4.22 -5.50
CA ALA A 19 0.06 -5.51 -4.90
C ALA A 19 -1.17 -6.22 -4.29
N VAL A 20 -2.07 -5.49 -3.62
CA VAL A 20 -3.34 -6.05 -3.11
C VAL A 20 -4.20 -6.60 -4.24
N GLN A 21 -4.31 -5.87 -5.36
CA GLN A 21 -5.10 -6.32 -6.51
C GLN A 21 -4.52 -7.60 -7.13
N VAL A 22 -3.20 -7.65 -7.30
CA VAL A 22 -2.51 -8.84 -7.81
C VAL A 22 -2.68 -10.03 -6.87
N CYS A 23 -2.49 -9.84 -5.56
CA CYS A 23 -2.65 -10.92 -4.57
C CYS A 23 -4.09 -11.43 -4.55
N ARG A 24 -5.08 -10.54 -4.65
CA ARG A 24 -6.50 -10.93 -4.70
C ARG A 24 -6.80 -11.83 -5.91
N GLN A 25 -6.30 -11.48 -7.10
CA GLN A 25 -6.47 -12.31 -8.28
C GLN A 25 -5.71 -13.65 -8.14
N ALA A 26 -4.47 -13.60 -7.65
CA ALA A 26 -3.66 -14.80 -7.45
C ALA A 26 -4.28 -15.79 -6.44
N MET A 27 -5.01 -15.30 -5.42
CA MET A 27 -5.78 -16.16 -4.52
C MET A 27 -6.94 -16.88 -5.20
N ILE A 28 -7.60 -16.24 -6.18
CA ILE A 28 -8.68 -16.84 -6.97
C ILE A 28 -8.10 -17.93 -7.89
N ASP A 29 -6.96 -17.65 -8.50
CA ASP A 29 -6.31 -18.54 -9.46
C ASP A 29 -5.55 -19.70 -8.78
N ALA A 30 -5.17 -19.54 -7.51
CA ALA A 30 -4.44 -20.56 -6.75
C ALA A 30 -5.27 -21.84 -6.60
N ASN A 31 -4.67 -22.99 -6.90
CA ASN A 31 -5.28 -24.31 -6.77
C ASN A 31 -4.95 -25.00 -5.43
N ASP A 32 -4.08 -24.42 -4.61
CA ASP A 32 -3.66 -24.97 -3.30
C ASP A 32 -3.78 -23.95 -2.16
N ASP A 33 -4.07 -24.46 -0.97
CA ASP A 33 -4.30 -23.66 0.23
C ASP A 33 -3.03 -22.97 0.75
N SER A 34 -1.84 -23.55 0.54
CA SER A 34 -0.59 -22.92 0.96
C SER A 34 -0.28 -21.65 0.15
N CYS A 35 -0.56 -21.67 -1.15
CA CYS A 35 -0.45 -20.50 -2.03
C CYS A 35 -1.47 -19.41 -1.63
N ARG A 36 -2.72 -19.79 -1.33
CA ARG A 36 -3.74 -18.85 -0.84
C ARG A 36 -3.31 -18.18 0.48
N ALA A 37 -2.74 -18.95 1.40
CA ALA A 37 -2.24 -18.41 2.67
C ALA A 37 -1.09 -17.41 2.47
N MET A 38 -0.17 -17.69 1.54
CA MET A 38 0.92 -16.78 1.18
C MET A 38 0.39 -15.45 0.64
N TYR A 39 -0.48 -15.47 -0.37
CA TYR A 39 -1.05 -14.24 -0.95
C TYR A 39 -1.92 -13.47 0.04
N SER A 40 -2.65 -14.17 0.92
CA SER A 40 -3.42 -13.55 2.01
C SER A 40 -2.52 -12.79 3.00
N ALA A 41 -1.37 -13.37 3.36
CA ALA A 41 -0.41 -12.70 4.23
C ALA A 41 0.17 -11.42 3.60
N ILE A 42 0.58 -11.50 2.33
CA ILE A 42 1.07 -10.33 1.57
C ILE A 42 -0.02 -9.25 1.50
N MET A 43 -1.26 -9.64 1.18
CA MET A 43 -2.38 -8.71 1.08
C MET A 43 -2.63 -7.98 2.40
N LYS A 44 -2.65 -8.69 3.53
CA LYS A 44 -2.84 -8.11 4.87
C LYS A 44 -1.75 -7.11 5.24
N ASP A 45 -0.50 -7.37 4.87
CA ASP A 45 0.60 -6.45 5.11
C ASP A 45 0.53 -5.22 4.19
N CYS A 46 0.18 -5.40 2.92
CA CYS A 46 -0.05 -4.28 2.01
C CYS A 46 -1.22 -3.39 2.46
N GLU A 47 -2.32 -3.96 2.94
CA GLU A 47 -3.45 -3.20 3.52
C GLU A 47 -3.02 -2.37 4.73
N ARG A 48 -2.18 -2.94 5.61
CA ARG A 48 -1.59 -2.19 6.74
C ARG A 48 -0.70 -1.05 6.25
N HIS A 49 0.16 -1.31 5.27
CA HIS A 49 1.03 -0.28 4.70
C HIS A 49 0.25 0.86 4.05
N ILE A 50 -0.87 0.56 3.36
CA ILE A 50 -1.75 1.59 2.79
C ILE A 50 -2.27 2.51 3.88
N GLN A 51 -2.79 1.96 4.98
CA GLN A 51 -3.30 2.76 6.11
C GLN A 51 -2.22 3.65 6.73
N MET A 52 -1.00 3.13 6.90
CA MET A 52 0.13 3.90 7.42
C MET A 52 0.51 5.05 6.48
N LEU A 53 0.55 4.79 5.17
CA LEU A 53 0.88 5.79 4.15
C LEU A 53 -0.22 6.85 4.03
N GLU A 54 -1.50 6.47 4.09
CA GLU A 54 -2.63 7.40 4.11
C GLU A 54 -2.55 8.32 5.33
N GLY A 55 -2.27 7.79 6.52
CA GLY A 55 -2.09 8.58 7.74
C GLY A 55 -0.91 9.55 7.65
N GLU A 56 0.23 9.13 7.09
CA GLU A 56 1.39 10.02 6.91
C GLU A 56 1.09 11.14 5.90
N ILE A 57 0.37 10.83 4.82
CA ILE A 57 -0.08 11.80 3.81
C ILE A 57 -1.00 12.85 4.45
N GLU A 58 -1.97 12.41 5.25
CA GLU A 58 -2.88 13.31 5.98
C GLU A 58 -2.11 14.20 6.96
N LEU A 59 -1.21 13.62 7.75
CA LEU A 59 -0.36 14.36 8.67
C LEU A 59 0.48 15.44 7.96
N HIS A 60 1.04 15.12 6.79
CA HIS A 60 1.80 16.08 6.00
C HIS A 60 0.96 17.24 5.48
N LYS A 61 -0.29 16.98 5.08
CA LYS A 61 -1.24 18.00 4.64
C LYS A 61 -1.62 18.92 5.80
N ASP A 62 -1.94 18.35 6.95
CA ASP A 62 -2.31 19.11 8.16
C ASP A 62 -1.16 20.00 8.65
N GLN A 63 0.07 19.51 8.54
CA GLN A 63 1.28 20.28 8.88
C GLN A 63 1.68 21.31 7.82
N LYS A 64 0.92 21.47 6.73
CA LYS A 64 1.25 22.32 5.57
C LYS A 64 2.62 22.01 4.96
N LYS A 65 3.04 20.74 5.06
CA LYS A 65 4.30 20.21 4.51
C LYS A 65 4.09 19.47 3.18
N TRP A 66 2.86 19.46 2.67
CA TRP A 66 2.50 18.75 1.45
C TRP A 66 2.96 19.46 0.17
N ASP A 67 2.73 20.77 0.09
CA ASP A 67 3.03 21.61 -1.08
C ASP A 67 4.34 22.40 -0.95
N GLY A 68 5.06 22.22 0.17
CA GLY A 68 6.28 22.96 0.51
C GLY A 68 7.59 22.26 0.17
#